data_AF-A0A957TV07-F1
#
_entry.id   AF-A0A957TV07-F1
#
_cell.length_a   1.000
_cell.length_b   1.000
_cell.length_c   1.000
_cell.angle_alpha   90.00
_cell.angle_beta   90.00
_cell.angle_gamma   90.00
#
_symmetry.space_group_name_H-M   'P 1'
#
loop_
_entity.id
_entity.type
_entity.pdbx_description
1 polymer ?
#
loop_
_entity_poly.entity_id
_entity_poly.type
_entity_poly.pdbx_seq_one_letter_code
_entity_poly.pdbx_strand_id
1 'polypeptide(L)'
;MTPQEFVAKWRDVTLKERAAAQEHFIDLCRLIGHPTPAEDDPTGDRFTFEAGVDKQGGGQGWADVWKRDYFAWEYKGKHANLKRAYEQLLQYRESLLNPPLLVVSDIDTIVVHTNFTNTVKRVITVTLDDLLAPDGLRNLRAIFTEPEHFRSQQTTAQVTKEAAEEFALLADNLRKHYESSEEIAHYLIRVLFCLFAEDIELLPRGLFTRLVDYGRRNPDNFTPAVGQLFQAMSTGGLFGVDPIRYFDGGLFDGGDALSLNRDGLTILHRVAQLDWSSIEPSIFGTLFQRSLDPSKRSQLGAHYTDREDILLIVEPVLMAPLRREWKEVQTKAIDTANRRDSASTQSVRTRLNNELGQVIGGFLERLSTVRVLDPACGSGNFLYVALRMLLDLWKEVSNFAGTLGLPLML
;
A
#
# COMPACT_ATOMS: atom_id res chain seq x y z
N MET A 1 -26.18 12.26 -24.41
CA MET A 1 -25.06 13.22 -24.39
C MET A 1 -23.93 12.62 -25.20
N THR A 2 -23.38 13.38 -26.14
CA THR A 2 -22.20 12.97 -26.93
C THR A 2 -20.90 13.31 -26.18
N PRO A 3 -19.75 12.69 -26.54
CA PRO A 3 -18.46 13.05 -25.95
C PRO A 3 -18.11 14.53 -26.12
N GLN A 4 -18.41 15.11 -27.28
CA GLN A 4 -18.15 16.52 -27.56
C GLN A 4 -18.98 17.43 -26.65
N GLU A 5 -20.26 17.12 -26.46
CA GLU A 5 -21.14 17.85 -25.53
C GLU A 5 -20.65 17.74 -24.08
N PHE A 6 -20.24 16.53 -23.66
CA PHE A 6 -19.71 16.30 -22.31
C PHE A 6 -18.45 17.14 -22.05
N VAL A 7 -17.47 17.06 -22.96
CA VAL A 7 -16.21 17.79 -22.83
C VAL A 7 -16.44 19.30 -22.87
N ALA A 8 -17.29 19.79 -23.78
CA ALA A 8 -17.63 21.21 -23.85
C ALA A 8 -18.30 21.70 -22.56
N LYS A 9 -19.19 20.91 -21.97
CA LYS A 9 -19.86 21.25 -20.70
C LYS A 9 -18.85 21.39 -19.57
N TRP A 10 -17.99 20.39 -19.35
CA TRP A 10 -17.17 20.31 -18.13
C TRP A 10 -15.84 21.07 -18.21
N ARG A 11 -15.34 21.32 -19.42
CA ARG A 11 -14.10 22.08 -19.65
C ARG A 11 -14.16 23.50 -19.08
N ASP A 12 -15.30 24.18 -19.18
CA ASP A 12 -15.44 25.58 -18.76
C ASP A 12 -16.14 25.74 -17.39
N VAL A 13 -16.47 24.64 -16.71
CA VAL A 13 -17.11 24.70 -15.40
C VAL A 13 -16.15 25.28 -14.35
N THR A 14 -16.66 26.27 -13.61
CA THR A 14 -15.99 26.92 -12.46
C THR A 14 -16.74 26.68 -11.14
N LEU A 15 -17.67 25.72 -11.13
CA LEU A 15 -18.45 25.37 -9.95
C LEU A 15 -17.55 24.79 -8.85
N LYS A 16 -17.96 24.96 -7.59
CA LYS A 16 -17.30 24.32 -6.45
C LYS A 16 -17.54 22.81 -6.50
N GLU A 17 -16.58 22.03 -6.00
CA GLU A 17 -16.60 20.55 -5.92
C GLU A 17 -17.99 19.99 -5.55
N ARG A 18 -18.53 20.37 -4.39
CA ARG A 18 -19.84 19.89 -3.89
C ARG A 18 -21.01 20.18 -4.84
N ALA A 19 -20.93 21.24 -5.64
CA ALA A 19 -21.98 21.61 -6.57
C ALA A 19 -21.84 20.92 -7.93
N ALA A 20 -20.66 20.38 -8.25
CA ALA A 20 -20.35 19.81 -9.56
C ALA A 20 -20.29 18.27 -9.56
N ALA A 21 -19.82 17.64 -8.47
CA ALA A 21 -19.47 16.22 -8.44
C ALA A 21 -20.62 15.28 -8.84
N GLN A 22 -21.80 15.45 -8.25
CA GLN A 22 -22.96 14.59 -8.55
C GLN A 22 -23.43 14.76 -10.00
N GLU A 23 -23.55 16.00 -10.48
CA GLU A 23 -23.97 16.28 -11.86
C GLU A 23 -22.94 15.75 -12.87
N HIS A 24 -21.65 15.93 -12.60
CA HIS A 24 -20.57 15.38 -13.43
C HIS A 24 -20.65 13.86 -13.52
N PHE A 25 -20.85 13.19 -12.38
CA PHE A 25 -20.97 11.74 -12.37
C PHE A 25 -22.23 11.25 -13.09
N ILE A 26 -23.36 11.94 -12.95
CA ILE A 26 -24.58 11.64 -13.71
C ILE A 26 -24.31 11.76 -15.22
N ASP A 27 -23.63 12.83 -15.64
CA ASP A 27 -23.28 13.01 -17.04
C ASP A 27 -22.31 11.93 -17.55
N LEU A 28 -21.37 11.46 -16.72
CA LEU A 28 -20.52 10.32 -17.06
C LEU A 28 -21.37 9.07 -17.32
N CYS A 29 -22.34 8.76 -16.46
CA CYS A 29 -23.29 7.67 -16.69
C CYS A 29 -24.04 7.83 -18.02
N ARG A 30 -24.55 9.04 -18.31
CA ARG A 30 -25.26 9.33 -19.57
C ARG A 30 -24.37 9.24 -20.80
N LEU A 31 -23.11 9.67 -20.70
CA LEU A 31 -22.11 9.61 -21.78
C LEU A 31 -21.87 8.16 -22.23
N ILE A 32 -21.81 7.23 -21.27
CA ILE A 32 -21.59 5.81 -21.57
C ILE A 32 -22.88 4.99 -21.73
N GLY A 33 -24.05 5.61 -21.53
CA GLY A 33 -25.35 4.93 -21.59
C GLY A 33 -25.61 4.01 -20.39
N HIS A 34 -24.95 4.22 -19.26
CA HIS A 34 -25.19 3.50 -18.01
C HIS A 34 -26.30 4.21 -17.21
N PRO A 35 -27.20 3.47 -16.51
CA PRO A 35 -28.16 4.10 -15.62
C PRO A 35 -27.46 4.87 -14.48
N THR A 36 -28.06 5.96 -14.01
CA THR A 36 -27.53 6.69 -12.84
C THR A 36 -27.72 5.88 -11.54
N PRO A 37 -27.03 6.21 -10.43
CA PRO A 37 -27.15 5.44 -9.18
C PRO A 37 -28.60 5.17 -8.75
N ALA A 38 -29.43 6.20 -8.68
CA ALA A 38 -30.84 6.06 -8.28
C ALA A 38 -31.72 5.34 -9.31
N GLU A 39 -31.32 5.29 -10.59
CA GLU A 39 -32.05 4.55 -11.63
C GLU A 39 -31.70 3.06 -11.63
N ASP A 40 -30.43 2.71 -11.38
CA ASP A 40 -29.99 1.31 -11.27
C ASP A 40 -30.38 0.71 -9.91
N ASP A 41 -30.29 1.51 -8.85
CA ASP A 41 -30.46 1.05 -7.48
C ASP A 41 -31.15 2.12 -6.61
N PRO A 42 -32.49 2.16 -6.62
CA PRO A 42 -33.25 3.14 -5.85
C PRO A 42 -33.09 3.01 -4.32
N THR A 43 -32.63 1.87 -3.80
CA THR A 43 -32.42 1.65 -2.36
C THR A 43 -31.00 2.01 -1.91
N GLY A 44 -30.05 2.05 -2.85
CA GLY A 44 -28.65 2.41 -2.59
C GLY A 44 -27.80 1.29 -1.95
N ASP A 45 -28.29 0.05 -1.96
CA ASP A 45 -27.62 -1.11 -1.34
C ASP A 45 -26.36 -1.57 -2.08
N ARG A 46 -26.28 -1.29 -3.38
CA ARG A 46 -25.21 -1.70 -4.31
C ARG A 46 -24.66 -0.56 -5.15
N PHE A 47 -25.40 0.53 -5.36
CA PHE A 47 -24.91 1.68 -6.12
C PHE A 47 -25.53 2.99 -5.62
N THR A 48 -24.75 3.85 -4.98
CA THR A 48 -25.26 5.09 -4.37
C THR A 48 -24.27 6.23 -4.40
N PHE A 49 -24.80 7.45 -4.26
CA PHE A 49 -24.04 8.63 -3.85
C PHE A 49 -23.84 8.63 -2.33
N GLU A 50 -22.78 9.31 -1.89
CA GLU A 50 -22.48 9.55 -0.46
C GLU A 50 -22.53 8.26 0.37
N ALA A 51 -21.87 7.21 -0.11
CA ALA A 51 -21.86 5.92 0.54
C ALA A 51 -21.18 6.04 1.92
N GLY A 52 -22.00 5.91 2.96
CA GLY A 52 -21.56 6.06 4.35
C GLY A 52 -20.48 5.06 4.70
N VAL A 53 -19.40 5.55 5.28
CA VAL A 53 -18.27 4.76 5.74
C VAL A 53 -17.89 5.16 7.15
N ASP A 54 -17.69 4.16 8.00
CA ASP A 54 -17.03 4.38 9.29
C ASP A 54 -15.56 4.69 9.00
N LYS A 55 -15.11 5.93 9.27
CA LYS A 55 -13.70 6.31 9.06
C LYS A 55 -12.82 5.55 10.03
N GLN A 56 -11.59 5.23 9.60
CA GLN A 56 -10.48 4.72 10.43
C GLN A 56 -9.94 5.72 11.50
N GLY A 57 -10.80 6.56 12.11
CA GLY A 57 -10.43 7.52 13.16
C GLY A 57 -11.54 7.90 14.13
N GLY A 58 -12.74 7.30 14.04
CA GLY A 58 -13.91 7.80 14.76
C GLY A 58 -14.50 9.05 14.11
N GLY A 59 -15.43 8.82 13.17
CA GLY A 59 -16.17 9.86 12.46
C GLY A 59 -16.89 9.26 11.26
N GLN A 60 -18.02 9.84 10.87
CA GLN A 60 -18.69 9.46 9.63
C GLN A 60 -17.92 10.06 8.44
N GLY A 61 -17.56 9.21 7.50
CA GLY A 61 -17.04 9.58 6.19
C GLY A 61 -18.01 9.12 5.11
N TRP A 62 -17.75 9.56 3.89
CA TRP A 62 -18.47 9.12 2.71
C TRP A 62 -17.49 9.03 1.57
N ALA A 63 -17.63 8.00 0.74
CA ALA A 63 -17.16 8.08 -0.63
C ALA A 63 -18.24 8.78 -1.46
N ASP A 64 -17.85 9.69 -2.35
CA ASP A 64 -18.82 10.45 -3.14
C ASP A 64 -19.72 9.55 -3.99
N VAL A 65 -19.16 8.47 -4.55
CA VAL A 65 -19.94 7.43 -5.23
C VAL A 65 -19.35 6.05 -4.94
N TRP A 66 -20.21 5.06 -4.76
CA TRP A 66 -19.77 3.67 -4.61
C TRP A 66 -20.69 2.73 -5.38
N LYS A 67 -20.09 1.80 -6.10
CA LYS A 67 -20.77 0.69 -6.77
C LYS A 67 -20.11 -0.62 -6.34
N ARG A 68 -20.85 -1.46 -5.61
CA ARG A 68 -20.41 -2.75 -5.07
C ARG A 68 -19.80 -3.61 -6.17
N ASP A 69 -18.61 -4.17 -5.90
CA ASP A 69 -17.83 -5.00 -6.83
C ASP A 69 -17.25 -4.28 -8.07
N TYR A 70 -17.41 -2.96 -8.19
CA TYR A 70 -16.85 -2.18 -9.31
C TYR A 70 -15.87 -1.12 -8.83
N PHE A 71 -16.34 -0.13 -8.08
CA PHE A 71 -15.52 1.00 -7.68
C PHE A 71 -16.00 1.68 -6.40
N ALA A 72 -15.06 2.35 -5.73
CA ALA A 72 -15.34 3.54 -4.94
C ALA A 72 -14.77 4.77 -5.66
N TRP A 73 -15.49 5.88 -5.63
CA TRP A 73 -15.17 7.10 -6.36
C TRP A 73 -15.15 8.30 -5.41
N GLU A 74 -14.08 9.09 -5.46
CA GLU A 74 -13.91 10.31 -4.67
C GLU A 74 -13.57 11.50 -5.57
N TYR A 75 -14.30 12.59 -5.43
CA TYR A 75 -14.07 13.84 -6.14
C TYR A 75 -13.19 14.81 -5.34
N LYS A 76 -12.52 15.69 -6.07
CA LYS A 76 -11.97 16.94 -5.57
C LYS A 76 -12.34 18.08 -6.52
N GLY A 77 -12.20 19.31 -6.05
CA GLY A 77 -12.32 20.49 -6.90
C GLY A 77 -11.35 20.45 -8.08
N LYS A 78 -11.68 21.19 -9.13
CA LYS A 78 -10.89 21.26 -10.37
C LYS A 78 -9.43 21.61 -10.12
N HIS A 79 -8.50 20.86 -10.74
CA HIS A 79 -7.04 20.97 -10.56
C HIS A 79 -6.53 20.73 -9.13
N ALA A 80 -7.34 20.12 -8.26
CA ALA A 80 -6.91 19.79 -6.91
C ALA A 80 -5.98 18.57 -6.88
N ASN A 81 -5.26 18.42 -5.77
CA ASN A 81 -4.39 17.28 -5.57
C ASN A 81 -5.19 15.98 -5.29
N LEU A 82 -5.24 15.11 -6.29
CA LEU A 82 -5.92 13.81 -6.24
C LEU A 82 -5.29 12.79 -5.30
N LYS A 83 -4.04 12.98 -4.85
CA LYS A 83 -3.40 12.08 -3.88
C LYS A 83 -4.18 12.02 -2.57
N ARG A 84 -4.72 13.16 -2.10
CA ARG A 84 -5.54 13.22 -0.89
C ARG A 84 -6.84 12.44 -1.03
N ALA A 85 -7.48 12.52 -2.20
CA ALA A 85 -8.69 11.74 -2.51
C ALA A 85 -8.38 10.23 -2.47
N TYR A 86 -7.23 9.84 -3.01
CA TYR A 86 -6.82 8.44 -3.03
C TYR A 86 -6.51 7.92 -1.62
N GLU A 87 -5.82 8.72 -0.80
CA GLU A 87 -5.57 8.41 0.61
C GLU A 87 -6.88 8.24 1.41
N GLN A 88 -7.92 9.03 1.11
CA GLN A 88 -9.24 8.87 1.70
C GLN A 88 -9.88 7.54 1.29
N LEU A 89 -9.89 7.20 -0.01
CA LEU A 89 -10.42 5.92 -0.47
C LEU A 89 -9.67 4.72 0.12
N LEU A 90 -8.35 4.82 0.35
CA LEU A 90 -7.58 3.76 1.01
C LEU A 90 -8.04 3.50 2.46
N GLN A 91 -8.51 4.54 3.17
CA GLN A 91 -9.07 4.40 4.50
C GLN A 91 -10.47 3.74 4.47
N TYR A 92 -11.22 3.94 3.40
CA TYR A 92 -12.63 3.54 3.29
C TYR A 92 -12.84 2.20 2.59
N ARG A 93 -11.86 1.74 1.79
CA ARG A 93 -12.02 0.60 0.88
C ARG A 93 -12.58 -0.65 1.55
N GLU A 94 -12.24 -0.94 2.81
CA GLU A 94 -12.73 -2.14 3.50
C GLU A 94 -14.20 -2.01 3.89
N SER A 95 -14.59 -0.86 4.44
CA SER A 95 -16.00 -0.52 4.72
C SER A 95 -16.84 -0.55 3.44
N LEU A 96 -16.22 -0.29 2.28
CA LEU A 96 -16.82 -0.35 0.95
C LEU A 96 -16.72 -1.72 0.27
N LEU A 97 -16.44 -2.80 1.04
CA LEU A 97 -16.34 -4.18 0.56
C LEU A 97 -15.18 -4.43 -0.42
N ASN A 98 -14.07 -3.71 -0.26
CA ASN A 98 -12.85 -3.78 -1.06
C ASN A 98 -13.14 -3.75 -2.58
N PRO A 99 -13.67 -2.63 -3.09
CA PRO A 99 -13.99 -2.53 -4.51
C PRO A 99 -12.71 -2.72 -5.36
N PRO A 100 -12.82 -3.35 -6.54
CA PRO A 100 -11.67 -3.58 -7.41
C PRO A 100 -10.96 -2.33 -7.90
N LEU A 101 -11.68 -1.21 -8.01
CA LEU A 101 -11.15 0.07 -8.46
C LEU A 101 -11.36 1.16 -7.39
N LEU A 102 -10.33 1.96 -7.14
CA LEU A 102 -10.40 3.18 -6.35
C LEU A 102 -10.19 4.34 -7.32
N VAL A 103 -11.26 5.08 -7.63
CA VAL A 103 -11.27 6.11 -8.66
C VAL A 103 -11.29 7.48 -8.01
N VAL A 104 -10.40 8.35 -8.44
CA VAL A 104 -10.37 9.74 -7.98
C VAL A 104 -10.50 10.68 -9.15
N SER A 105 -11.21 11.79 -8.97
CA SER A 105 -11.41 12.73 -10.07
C SER A 105 -11.46 14.19 -9.61
N ASP A 106 -10.87 15.07 -10.41
CA ASP A 106 -10.97 16.51 -10.26
C ASP A 106 -11.87 17.13 -11.34
N ILE A 107 -12.83 16.35 -11.88
CA ILE A 107 -13.69 16.69 -13.02
C ILE A 107 -12.93 16.62 -14.36
N ASP A 108 -11.75 17.25 -14.46
CA ASP A 108 -10.96 17.24 -15.69
C ASP A 108 -10.23 15.91 -15.94
N THR A 109 -9.83 15.28 -14.85
CA THR A 109 -9.04 14.05 -14.84
C THR A 109 -9.75 13.01 -14.01
N ILE A 110 -9.75 11.78 -14.49
CA ILE A 110 -10.21 10.58 -13.78
C ILE A 110 -8.99 9.67 -13.65
N VAL A 111 -8.60 9.37 -12.42
CA VAL A 111 -7.47 8.49 -12.12
C VAL A 111 -8.01 7.22 -11.46
N VAL A 112 -7.80 6.08 -12.10
CA VAL A 112 -8.22 4.76 -11.66
C VAL A 112 -7.03 4.05 -11.04
N HIS A 113 -7.10 3.77 -9.74
CA HIS A 113 -6.15 2.92 -9.04
C HIS A 113 -6.74 1.52 -8.88
N THR A 114 -6.07 0.49 -9.41
CA THR A 114 -6.52 -0.89 -9.22
C THR A 114 -6.25 -1.36 -7.79
N ASN A 115 -7.19 -2.12 -7.23
CA ASN A 115 -7.17 -2.67 -5.87
C ASN A 115 -7.36 -4.20 -5.88
N PHE A 116 -6.84 -4.86 -6.91
CA PHE A 116 -6.81 -6.32 -6.99
C PHE A 116 -5.73 -6.91 -6.07
N THR A 117 -6.01 -8.06 -5.48
CA THR A 117 -5.01 -8.83 -4.72
C THR A 117 -4.05 -9.57 -5.66
N ASN A 118 -2.83 -9.82 -5.19
CA ASN A 118 -1.79 -10.64 -5.86
C ASN A 118 -1.39 -10.22 -7.27
N THR A 119 -1.69 -8.99 -7.68
CA THR A 119 -1.31 -8.45 -8.99
C THR A 119 -0.66 -7.09 -8.83
N VAL A 120 0.20 -6.74 -9.78
CA VAL A 120 0.84 -5.42 -9.82
C VAL A 120 -0.23 -4.34 -9.92
N LYS A 121 -0.09 -3.29 -9.11
CA LYS A 121 -1.02 -2.16 -9.16
C LYS A 121 -0.85 -1.41 -10.47
N ARG A 122 -1.97 -1.05 -11.08
CA ARG A 122 -2.01 -0.18 -12.26
C ARG A 122 -2.72 1.11 -11.90
N VAL A 123 -2.22 2.19 -12.48
CA VAL A 123 -2.84 3.52 -12.41
C VAL A 123 -3.16 3.95 -13.83
N ILE A 124 -4.43 4.19 -14.11
CA ILE A 124 -4.91 4.62 -15.43
C ILE A 124 -5.45 6.03 -15.28
N THR A 125 -4.97 6.95 -16.12
CA THR A 125 -5.45 8.33 -16.17
C THR A 125 -6.30 8.50 -17.43
N VAL A 126 -7.48 9.08 -17.28
CA VAL A 126 -8.39 9.45 -18.37
C VAL A 126 -8.72 10.93 -18.20
N THR A 127 -8.29 11.74 -19.15
CA THR A 127 -8.61 13.18 -19.20
C THR A 127 -9.90 13.42 -20.00
N LEU A 128 -10.46 14.62 -19.93
CA LEU A 128 -11.56 15.03 -20.81
C LEU A 128 -11.22 14.85 -22.30
N ASP A 129 -9.98 15.14 -22.71
CA ASP A 129 -9.57 14.95 -24.12
C ASP A 129 -9.54 13.47 -24.50
N ASP A 130 -9.13 12.58 -23.59
CA ASP A 130 -9.14 11.14 -23.84
C ASP A 130 -10.56 10.61 -24.07
N LEU A 131 -11.59 11.23 -23.48
CA LEU A 131 -12.99 10.87 -23.70
C LEU A 131 -13.49 11.19 -25.11
N LEU A 132 -12.76 12.00 -25.89
CA LEU A 132 -13.05 12.20 -27.32
C LEU A 132 -12.53 11.03 -28.18
N ALA A 133 -11.63 10.22 -27.65
CA ALA A 133 -11.10 9.05 -28.33
C ALA A 133 -11.87 7.77 -27.97
N PRO A 134 -11.97 6.79 -28.90
CA PRO A 134 -12.62 5.51 -28.61
C PRO A 134 -12.01 4.79 -27.40
N ASP A 135 -10.70 4.89 -27.22
CA ASP A 135 -9.97 4.18 -26.16
C ASP A 135 -10.29 4.74 -24.77
N GLY A 136 -10.36 6.07 -24.62
CA GLY A 136 -10.77 6.69 -23.36
C GLY A 136 -12.23 6.38 -23.02
N LEU A 137 -13.14 6.35 -23.99
CA LEU A 137 -14.51 5.90 -23.77
C LEU A 137 -14.62 4.42 -23.40
N ARG A 138 -13.79 3.56 -24.00
CA ARG A 138 -13.73 2.14 -23.62
C ARG A 138 -13.24 1.99 -22.17
N ASN A 139 -12.21 2.71 -21.78
CA ASN A 139 -11.73 2.72 -20.40
C ASN A 139 -12.82 3.23 -19.44
N LEU A 140 -13.47 4.36 -19.75
CA LEU A 140 -14.56 4.87 -18.93
C LEU A 140 -15.69 3.85 -18.79
N ARG A 141 -16.11 3.19 -19.87
CA ARG A 141 -17.11 2.11 -19.82
C ARG A 141 -16.67 0.95 -18.94
N ALA A 142 -15.43 0.47 -19.10
CA ALA A 142 -14.90 -0.64 -18.34
C ALA A 142 -14.90 -0.38 -16.82
N ILE A 143 -14.72 0.86 -16.36
CA ILE A 143 -14.84 1.20 -14.93
C ILE A 143 -16.23 0.80 -14.39
N PHE A 144 -17.28 1.03 -15.17
CA PHE A 144 -18.66 0.77 -14.75
C PHE A 144 -19.13 -0.66 -15.00
N THR A 145 -18.55 -1.37 -15.96
CA THR A 145 -19.10 -2.65 -16.44
C THR A 145 -18.13 -3.83 -16.39
N GLU A 146 -16.82 -3.60 -16.43
CA GLU A 146 -15.81 -4.65 -16.54
C GLU A 146 -14.52 -4.24 -15.79
N PRO A 147 -14.54 -4.13 -14.45
CA PRO A 147 -13.38 -3.65 -13.69
C PRO A 147 -12.18 -4.57 -13.85
N GLU A 148 -12.40 -5.87 -14.07
CA GLU A 148 -11.38 -6.89 -14.36
C GLU A 148 -10.51 -6.56 -15.58
N HIS A 149 -11.00 -5.75 -16.53
CA HIS A 149 -10.22 -5.24 -17.65
C HIS A 149 -8.92 -4.55 -17.21
N PHE A 150 -8.93 -3.94 -16.03
CA PHE A 150 -7.77 -3.23 -15.48
C PHE A 150 -6.81 -4.12 -14.71
N ARG A 151 -7.17 -5.38 -14.40
CA ARG A 151 -6.29 -6.28 -13.65
C ARG A 151 -4.98 -6.51 -14.41
N SER A 152 -3.86 -6.40 -13.70
CA SER A 152 -2.56 -6.74 -14.28
C SER A 152 -2.46 -8.24 -14.50
N GLN A 153 -1.88 -8.64 -15.64
CA GLN A 153 -1.52 -10.04 -15.89
C GLN A 153 -0.24 -10.44 -15.13
N GLN A 154 0.56 -9.46 -14.72
CA GLN A 154 1.75 -9.70 -13.90
C GLN A 154 1.36 -9.81 -12.43
N THR A 155 1.85 -10.88 -11.80
CA THR A 155 1.69 -11.10 -10.37
C THR A 155 2.83 -10.46 -9.59
N THR A 156 2.58 -10.14 -8.32
CA THR A 156 3.61 -9.66 -7.39
C THR A 156 4.77 -10.64 -7.28
N ALA A 157 4.47 -11.94 -7.25
CA ALA A 157 5.46 -13.01 -7.22
C ALA A 157 6.35 -13.04 -8.47
N GLN A 158 5.79 -12.81 -9.66
CA GLN A 158 6.56 -12.75 -10.91
C GLN A 158 7.53 -11.58 -10.90
N VAL A 159 7.05 -10.37 -10.59
CA VAL A 159 7.92 -9.17 -10.53
C VAL A 159 8.99 -9.33 -9.45
N THR A 160 8.64 -9.91 -8.31
CA THR A 160 9.60 -10.22 -7.23
C THR A 160 10.70 -11.17 -7.69
N LYS A 161 10.35 -12.20 -8.46
CA LYS A 161 11.33 -13.15 -9.02
C LYS A 161 12.25 -12.49 -10.04
N GLU A 162 11.70 -11.70 -10.96
CA GLU A 162 12.47 -10.97 -11.98
C GLU A 162 13.45 -9.98 -11.33
N ALA A 163 12.99 -9.23 -10.32
CA ALA A 163 13.85 -8.35 -9.52
C ALA A 163 14.97 -9.12 -8.81
N ALA A 164 14.66 -10.29 -8.23
CA ALA A 164 15.65 -11.14 -7.56
C ALA A 164 16.72 -11.69 -8.51
N GLU A 165 16.40 -11.89 -9.80
CA GLU A 165 17.34 -12.33 -10.83
C GLU A 165 18.31 -11.20 -11.22
N GLU A 166 17.82 -9.99 -11.47
CA GLU A 166 18.68 -8.84 -11.77
C GLU A 166 19.59 -8.47 -10.59
N PHE A 167 19.09 -8.53 -9.36
CA PHE A 167 19.91 -8.28 -8.17
C PHE A 167 20.99 -9.35 -7.97
N ALA A 168 20.71 -10.60 -8.33
CA ALA A 168 21.71 -11.67 -8.28
C ALA A 168 22.89 -11.38 -9.22
N LEU A 169 22.63 -10.81 -10.41
CA LEU A 169 23.69 -10.36 -11.32
C LEU A 169 24.54 -9.24 -10.70
N LEU A 170 23.93 -8.33 -9.95
CA LEU A 170 24.65 -7.28 -9.23
C LEU A 170 25.55 -7.86 -8.14
N ALA A 171 25.04 -8.83 -7.37
CA ALA A 171 25.81 -9.53 -6.36
C ALA A 171 27.00 -10.31 -6.97
N ASP A 172 26.80 -10.99 -8.10
CA ASP A 172 27.85 -11.67 -8.85
C ASP A 172 28.92 -10.71 -9.38
N ASN A 173 28.51 -9.51 -9.83
CA ASN A 173 29.46 -8.48 -10.24
C ASN A 173 30.33 -8.00 -9.07
N LEU A 174 29.72 -7.70 -7.92
CA LEU A 174 30.44 -7.28 -6.71
C LEU A 174 31.44 -8.34 -6.22
N ARG A 175 31.06 -9.62 -6.22
CA ARG A 175 31.95 -10.73 -5.82
C ARG A 175 33.24 -10.85 -6.64
N LYS A 176 33.28 -10.30 -7.86
CA LYS A 176 34.50 -10.28 -8.68
C LYS A 176 35.52 -9.25 -8.20
N HIS A 177 35.09 -8.31 -7.36
CA HIS A 177 35.88 -7.15 -6.93
C HIS A 177 36.04 -7.04 -5.41
N TYR A 178 35.21 -7.76 -4.64
CA TYR A 178 35.18 -7.73 -3.18
C TYR A 178 35.24 -9.15 -2.62
N GLU A 179 36.06 -9.34 -1.57
CA GLU A 179 36.22 -10.65 -0.90
C GLU A 179 35.22 -10.87 0.23
N SER A 180 34.81 -9.79 0.92
CA SER A 180 33.92 -9.87 2.07
C SER A 180 32.47 -10.09 1.65
N SER A 181 31.95 -11.30 1.87
CA SER A 181 30.54 -11.61 1.59
C SER A 181 29.57 -10.81 2.46
N GLU A 182 29.99 -10.46 3.68
CA GLU A 182 29.21 -9.67 4.63
C GLU A 182 29.08 -8.22 4.18
N GLU A 183 30.18 -7.61 3.72
CA GLU A 183 30.19 -6.24 3.20
C GLU A 183 29.30 -6.11 1.95
N ILE A 184 29.40 -7.08 1.03
CA ILE A 184 28.54 -7.15 -0.16
C ILE A 184 27.07 -7.27 0.27
N ALA A 185 26.75 -8.17 1.20
CA ALA A 185 25.38 -8.37 1.66
C ALA A 185 24.80 -7.10 2.30
N HIS A 186 25.53 -6.44 3.20
CA HIS A 186 25.09 -5.18 3.82
C HIS A 186 24.87 -4.07 2.79
N TYR A 187 25.80 -3.90 1.83
CA TYR A 187 25.63 -2.91 0.76
C TYR A 187 24.40 -3.19 -0.10
N LEU A 188 24.19 -4.45 -0.49
CA LEU A 188 23.02 -4.87 -1.27
C LEU A 188 21.70 -4.63 -0.52
N ILE A 189 21.66 -4.85 0.79
CA ILE A 189 20.47 -4.54 1.62
C ILE A 189 20.22 -3.03 1.66
N ARG A 190 21.26 -2.19 1.79
CA ARG A 190 21.13 -0.72 1.74
C ARG A 190 20.58 -0.23 0.40
N VAL A 191 21.09 -0.77 -0.70
CA VAL A 191 20.62 -0.47 -2.06
C VAL A 191 19.15 -0.87 -2.22
N LEU A 192 18.81 -2.09 -1.83
CA LEU A 192 17.45 -2.61 -1.85
C LEU A 192 16.49 -1.74 -1.03
N PHE A 193 16.92 -1.31 0.14
CA PHE A 193 16.13 -0.43 0.99
C PHE A 193 15.90 0.93 0.32
N CYS A 194 16.91 1.53 -0.32
CA CYS A 194 16.75 2.81 -1.02
C CYS A 194 15.74 2.70 -2.17
N LEU A 195 15.80 1.63 -2.94
CA LEU A 195 14.88 1.34 -4.04
C LEU A 195 13.43 1.19 -3.56
N PHE A 196 13.23 0.41 -2.49
CA PHE A 196 11.90 0.30 -1.88
C PHE A 196 11.42 1.64 -1.33
N ALA A 197 12.27 2.33 -0.57
CA ALA A 197 11.93 3.56 0.13
C ALA A 197 11.54 4.70 -0.82
N GLU A 198 12.15 4.81 -2.01
CA GLU A 198 11.77 5.84 -2.98
C GLU A 198 10.42 5.57 -3.65
N ASP A 199 10.07 4.31 -3.90
CA ASP A 199 8.83 3.96 -4.57
C ASP A 199 7.61 4.02 -3.64
N ILE A 200 7.81 3.77 -2.34
CA ILE A 200 6.80 4.00 -1.30
C ILE A 200 6.87 5.39 -0.66
N GLU A 201 7.67 6.30 -1.22
CA GLU A 201 7.79 7.71 -0.82
C GLU A 201 8.26 7.96 0.63
N LEU A 202 9.03 7.03 1.22
CA LEU A 202 9.82 7.29 2.43
C LEU A 202 11.07 8.12 2.10
N LEU A 203 11.65 7.88 0.93
CA LEU A 203 12.57 8.80 0.26
C LEU A 203 11.81 9.58 -0.82
N PRO A 204 12.29 10.77 -1.22
CA PRO A 204 11.75 11.48 -2.37
C PRO A 204 11.71 10.56 -3.60
N ARG A 205 10.55 10.51 -4.29
CA ARG A 205 10.33 9.59 -5.40
C ARG A 205 11.43 9.67 -6.45
N GLY A 206 12.00 8.52 -6.80
CA GLY A 206 13.06 8.37 -7.81
C GLY A 206 14.40 9.01 -7.45
N LEU A 207 14.64 9.39 -6.19
CA LEU A 207 15.91 10.00 -5.75
C LEU A 207 17.11 9.07 -5.99
N PHE A 208 17.02 7.82 -5.56
CA PHE A 208 18.08 6.83 -5.74
C PHE A 208 18.20 6.44 -7.21
N THR A 209 17.08 6.29 -7.92
CA THR A 209 17.09 6.08 -9.38
C THR A 209 17.85 7.18 -10.13
N ARG A 210 17.57 8.46 -9.82
CA ARG A 210 18.31 9.61 -10.40
C ARG A 210 19.79 9.59 -10.03
N LEU A 211 20.13 9.15 -8.82
CA LEU A 211 21.51 9.02 -8.36
C LEU A 211 22.28 7.96 -9.17
N VAL A 212 21.63 6.82 -9.45
CA VAL A 212 22.19 5.77 -10.31
C VAL A 212 22.36 6.25 -11.76
N ASP A 213 21.38 6.98 -12.31
CA ASP A 213 21.47 7.58 -13.65
C ASP A 213 22.63 8.57 -13.78
N TYR A 214 22.81 9.41 -12.76
CA TYR A 214 23.93 10.32 -12.66
C TYR A 214 25.26 9.57 -12.57
N GLY A 215 25.32 8.52 -11.72
CA GLY A 215 26.50 7.67 -11.55
C GLY A 215 26.91 6.93 -12.82
N ARG A 216 25.96 6.49 -13.65
CA ARG A 216 26.26 5.88 -14.96
C ARG A 216 27.02 6.82 -15.90
N ARG A 217 26.75 8.11 -15.81
CA ARG A 217 27.42 9.15 -16.63
C ARG A 217 28.71 9.64 -15.96
N ASN A 218 28.79 9.53 -14.64
CA ASN A 218 29.90 10.01 -13.82
C ASN A 218 30.33 8.96 -12.78
N PRO A 219 30.95 7.83 -13.19
CA PRO A 219 31.21 6.70 -12.30
C PRO A 219 32.01 7.06 -11.05
N ASP A 220 33.00 7.93 -11.18
CA ASP A 220 33.87 8.36 -10.08
C ASP A 220 33.11 9.11 -8.97
N ASN A 221 31.95 9.69 -9.30
CA ASN A 221 31.11 10.43 -8.35
C ASN A 221 29.99 9.58 -7.74
N PHE A 222 29.77 8.35 -8.22
CA PHE A 222 28.66 7.52 -7.75
C PHE A 222 28.83 7.13 -6.28
N THR A 223 29.96 6.49 -5.94
CA THR A 223 30.19 5.98 -4.58
C THR A 223 30.19 7.08 -3.51
N PRO A 224 30.88 8.23 -3.70
CA PRO A 224 30.78 9.33 -2.75
C PRO A 224 29.35 9.84 -2.55
N ALA A 225 28.56 9.93 -3.63
CA ALA A 225 27.21 10.45 -3.56
C ALA A 225 26.23 9.46 -2.89
N VAL A 226 26.39 8.14 -3.12
CA VAL A 226 25.64 7.11 -2.38
C VAL A 226 26.02 7.13 -0.90
N GLY A 227 27.30 7.28 -0.56
CA GLY A 227 27.73 7.38 0.83
C GLY A 227 27.13 8.58 1.56
N GLN A 228 27.03 9.74 0.89
CA GLN A 228 26.32 10.91 1.43
C GLN A 228 24.83 10.64 1.68
N LEU A 229 24.17 9.92 0.77
CA LEU A 229 22.78 9.53 0.98
C LEU A 229 22.65 8.59 2.19
N PHE A 230 23.50 7.57 2.29
CA PHE A 230 23.49 6.65 3.45
C PHE A 230 23.73 7.39 4.77
N GLN A 231 24.66 8.34 4.79
CA GLN A 231 24.88 9.18 5.96
C GLN A 231 23.63 10.00 6.32
N ALA A 232 23.00 10.64 5.33
CA ALA A 232 21.77 11.38 5.55
C ALA A 232 20.62 10.48 6.04
N MET A 233 20.56 9.23 5.58
CA MET A 233 19.60 8.24 6.09
C MET A 233 19.93 7.79 7.53
N SER A 234 21.21 7.68 7.89
CA SER A 234 21.67 7.29 9.23
C SER A 234 21.46 8.38 10.28
N THR A 235 21.45 9.67 9.92
CA THR A 235 21.30 10.75 10.92
C THR A 235 20.05 11.61 10.73
N GLY A 236 19.34 11.42 9.62
CA GLY A 236 18.46 12.45 9.08
C GLY A 236 19.25 13.65 8.56
N GLY A 237 18.58 14.54 7.81
CA GLY A 237 19.16 15.79 7.35
C GLY A 237 18.83 16.11 5.90
N LEU A 238 19.76 16.76 5.20
CA LEU A 238 19.63 17.14 3.80
C LEU A 238 20.55 16.28 2.92
N PHE A 239 20.01 15.78 1.82
CA PHE A 239 20.79 15.26 0.70
C PHE A 239 20.62 16.22 -0.49
N GLY A 240 21.62 17.07 -0.72
CA GLY A 240 21.46 18.22 -1.60
C GLY A 240 20.40 19.17 -1.04
N VAL A 241 19.27 19.30 -1.75
CA VAL A 241 18.10 20.09 -1.31
C VAL A 241 16.96 19.23 -0.76
N ASP A 242 17.09 17.91 -0.85
CA ASP A 242 16.04 16.97 -0.48
C ASP A 242 16.12 16.64 1.02
N PRO A 243 15.02 16.78 1.79
CA PRO A 243 14.98 16.39 3.19
C PRO A 243 14.89 14.86 3.32
N ILE A 244 15.83 14.29 4.07
CA ILE A 244 15.92 12.85 4.35
C ILE A 244 15.57 12.60 5.81
N ARG A 245 14.66 11.66 6.04
CA ARG A 245 14.27 11.22 7.38
C ARG A 245 15.40 10.38 8.01
N TYR A 246 15.42 10.33 9.33
CA TYR A 246 16.25 9.36 10.05
C TYR A 246 15.67 7.95 9.86
N PHE A 247 16.51 7.02 9.40
CA PHE A 247 16.22 5.60 9.26
C PHE A 247 17.05 4.83 10.30
N ASP A 248 16.44 4.57 11.45
CA ASP A 248 17.04 3.87 12.60
C ASP A 248 17.37 2.39 12.30
N GLY A 249 17.96 1.69 13.27
CA GLY A 249 18.20 0.25 13.24
C GLY A 249 19.58 -0.15 12.75
N GLY A 250 20.52 0.80 12.66
CA GLY A 250 21.94 0.55 12.36
C GLY A 250 22.26 0.18 10.92
N LEU A 251 21.24 0.03 10.05
CA LEU A 251 21.45 -0.42 8.67
C LEU A 251 22.37 0.53 7.89
N PHE A 252 22.25 1.83 8.11
CA PHE A 252 22.99 2.87 7.38
C PHE A 252 24.22 3.39 8.12
N ASP A 253 24.60 2.78 9.25
CA ASP A 253 25.73 3.24 10.06
C ASP A 253 27.04 3.24 9.26
N GLY A 254 27.87 4.27 9.49
CA GLY A 254 29.15 4.48 8.81
C GLY A 254 29.05 5.11 7.42
N GLY A 255 27.89 5.07 6.76
CA GLY A 255 27.71 5.68 5.44
C GLY A 255 28.50 5.02 4.31
N ASP A 256 29.07 3.83 4.53
CA ASP A 256 29.94 3.17 3.56
C ASP A 256 29.16 2.66 2.34
N ALA A 257 29.69 2.97 1.15
CA ALA A 257 29.17 2.52 -0.14
C ALA A 257 30.26 1.82 -0.94
N LEU A 258 29.90 0.76 -1.66
CA LEU A 258 30.84 0.04 -2.52
C LEU A 258 30.99 0.74 -3.88
N SER A 259 32.19 0.62 -4.45
CA SER A 259 32.48 1.03 -5.81
C SER A 259 31.89 0.04 -6.80
N LEU A 260 31.25 0.57 -7.83
CA LEU A 260 30.71 -0.22 -8.93
C LEU A 260 31.47 0.09 -10.22
N ASN A 261 31.85 -0.97 -10.93
CA ASN A 261 32.36 -0.83 -12.29
C ASN A 261 31.21 -0.46 -13.26
N ARG A 262 31.55 -0.19 -14.53
CA ARG A 262 30.57 0.20 -15.56
C ARG A 262 29.45 -0.83 -15.74
N ASP A 263 29.77 -2.12 -15.65
CA ASP A 263 28.79 -3.20 -15.78
C ASP A 263 27.87 -3.26 -14.57
N GLY A 264 28.42 -3.12 -13.36
CA GLY A 264 27.67 -3.04 -12.11
C GLY A 264 26.71 -1.86 -12.08
N LEU A 265 27.14 -0.68 -12.52
CA LEU A 265 26.26 0.49 -12.68
C LEU A 265 25.17 0.28 -13.74
N THR A 266 25.47 -0.48 -14.80
CA THR A 266 24.48 -0.81 -15.84
C THR A 266 23.43 -1.79 -15.32
N ILE A 267 23.84 -2.79 -14.53
CA ILE A 267 22.92 -3.72 -13.85
C ILE A 267 22.07 -2.96 -12.84
N LEU A 268 22.69 -2.18 -11.94
CA LEU A 268 21.99 -1.40 -10.92
C LEU A 268 20.97 -0.43 -11.53
N HIS A 269 21.27 0.16 -12.69
CA HIS A 269 20.30 0.98 -13.39
C HIS A 269 19.07 0.19 -13.85
N ARG A 270 19.22 -1.02 -14.41
CA ARG A 270 18.06 -1.85 -14.77
C ARG A 270 17.22 -2.19 -13.54
N VAL A 271 17.88 -2.56 -12.45
CA VAL A 271 17.28 -2.84 -11.14
C VAL A 271 16.50 -1.62 -10.63
N ALA A 272 17.05 -0.41 -10.77
CA ALA A 272 16.42 0.83 -10.35
C ALA A 272 15.19 1.25 -11.17
N GLN A 273 15.00 0.69 -12.38
CA GLN A 273 13.80 0.97 -13.19
C GLN A 273 12.60 0.08 -12.86
N LEU A 274 12.78 -0.93 -11.99
CA LEU A 274 11.67 -1.80 -11.56
C LEU A 274 10.76 -1.06 -10.59
N ASP A 275 9.48 -1.44 -10.51
CA ASP A 275 8.53 -0.93 -9.52
C ASP A 275 8.65 -1.72 -8.20
N TRP A 276 9.40 -1.18 -7.24
CA TRP A 276 9.63 -1.77 -5.94
C TRP A 276 8.44 -1.65 -4.99
N SER A 277 7.41 -0.87 -5.34
CA SER A 277 6.17 -0.81 -4.56
C SER A 277 5.33 -2.09 -4.68
N SER A 278 5.58 -2.88 -5.73
CA SER A 278 4.88 -4.13 -6.03
C SER A 278 5.67 -5.39 -5.66
N ILE A 279 6.89 -5.23 -5.13
CA ILE A 279 7.79 -6.33 -4.76
C ILE A 279 7.48 -6.84 -3.35
N GLU A 280 7.42 -8.17 -3.20
CA GLU A 280 7.16 -8.79 -1.91
C GLU A 280 8.43 -8.88 -1.04
N PRO A 281 8.31 -8.70 0.29
CA PRO A 281 9.44 -8.87 1.21
C PRO A 281 10.09 -10.26 1.19
N SER A 282 9.43 -11.29 0.65
CA SER A 282 10.06 -12.60 0.37
C SER A 282 11.32 -12.47 -0.50
N ILE A 283 11.46 -11.38 -1.25
CA ILE A 283 12.67 -11.05 -1.99
C ILE A 283 13.92 -11.05 -1.10
N PHE A 284 13.83 -10.59 0.15
CA PHE A 284 14.97 -10.58 1.07
C PHE A 284 15.52 -12.00 1.29
N GLY A 285 14.63 -12.99 1.39
CA GLY A 285 15.01 -14.39 1.51
C GLY A 285 15.76 -14.90 0.28
N THR A 286 15.15 -14.73 -0.90
CA THR A 286 15.78 -15.17 -2.16
C THR A 286 17.09 -14.44 -2.45
N LEU A 287 17.19 -13.15 -2.15
CA LEU A 287 18.40 -12.36 -2.30
C LEU A 287 19.47 -12.73 -1.30
N PHE A 288 19.13 -12.96 -0.03
CA PHE A 288 20.08 -13.41 0.98
C PHE A 288 20.67 -14.77 0.61
N GLN A 289 19.84 -15.70 0.17
CA GLN A 289 20.31 -17.00 -0.31
C GLN A 289 21.21 -16.90 -1.53
N ARG A 290 20.83 -16.07 -2.52
CA ARG A 290 21.55 -15.95 -3.80
C ARG A 290 22.81 -15.08 -3.70
N SER A 291 22.85 -14.13 -2.77
CA SER A 291 24.01 -13.28 -2.48
C SER A 291 25.09 -13.98 -1.66
N LEU A 292 24.74 -15.01 -0.90
CA LEU A 292 25.71 -15.87 -0.22
C LEU A 292 26.41 -16.83 -1.19
N ASP A 293 27.72 -17.02 -0.97
CA ASP A 293 28.58 -17.97 -1.68
C ASP A 293 27.96 -19.38 -1.65
N PRO A 294 27.75 -20.03 -2.82
CA PRO A 294 27.21 -21.39 -2.92
C PRO A 294 27.87 -22.41 -1.99
N SER A 295 29.18 -22.28 -1.74
CA SER A 295 29.95 -23.17 -0.85
C SER A 295 29.63 -22.95 0.64
N LYS A 296 29.20 -21.74 1.03
CA LYS A 296 28.81 -21.38 2.40
C LYS A 296 27.32 -21.57 2.67
N ARG A 297 26.48 -21.73 1.63
CA ARG A 297 25.02 -21.93 1.76
C ARG A 297 24.64 -23.14 2.61
N SER A 298 25.34 -24.27 2.41
CA SER A 298 25.11 -25.51 3.16
C SER A 298 25.58 -25.43 4.62
N GLN A 299 26.64 -24.66 4.89
CA GLN A 299 27.22 -24.55 6.24
C GLN A 299 26.43 -23.64 7.16
N LEU A 300 25.77 -22.61 6.60
CA LEU A 300 24.99 -21.64 7.37
C LEU A 300 23.52 -22.05 7.57
N GLY A 301 23.09 -23.18 7.00
CA GLY A 301 21.67 -23.58 7.03
C GLY A 301 20.74 -22.53 6.41
N ALA A 302 21.25 -21.75 5.45
CA ALA A 302 20.56 -20.61 4.83
C ALA A 302 19.46 -21.07 3.85
N HIS A 303 18.52 -21.86 4.35
CA HIS A 303 17.29 -22.23 3.65
C HIS A 303 16.21 -21.20 3.99
N TYR A 304 15.68 -20.58 2.96
CA TYR A 304 14.47 -19.80 3.00
C TYR A 304 13.32 -20.75 3.32
N THR A 305 12.58 -20.41 4.37
CA THR A 305 11.34 -21.10 4.70
C THR A 305 10.21 -20.41 3.96
N ASP A 306 9.51 -21.16 3.11
CA ASP A 306 8.37 -20.67 2.35
C ASP A 306 7.22 -20.25 3.28
N ARG A 307 6.34 -19.38 2.78
CA ARG A 307 5.24 -18.83 3.57
C ARG A 307 4.33 -19.94 4.10
N GLU A 308 4.02 -20.94 3.27
CA GLU A 308 3.16 -22.06 3.62
C GLU A 308 3.72 -22.85 4.81
N ASP A 309 5.03 -23.09 4.83
CA ASP A 309 5.69 -23.78 5.93
C ASP A 309 5.72 -22.93 7.20
N ILE A 310 5.94 -21.62 7.08
CA ILE A 310 5.86 -20.69 8.22
C ILE A 310 4.46 -20.74 8.84
N LEU A 311 3.41 -20.77 8.01
CA LEU A 311 2.02 -20.80 8.47
C LEU A 311 1.70 -22.08 9.27
N LEU A 312 2.35 -23.22 8.99
CA LEU A 312 2.18 -24.44 9.78
C LEU A 312 2.54 -24.25 11.27
N ILE A 313 3.34 -23.23 11.60
CA ILE A 313 3.72 -22.90 12.99
C ILE A 313 3.00 -21.63 13.47
N VAL A 314 3.04 -20.55 12.68
CA VAL A 314 2.48 -19.25 13.10
C VAL A 314 0.97 -19.34 13.35
N GLU A 315 0.23 -20.06 12.50
CA GLU A 315 -1.22 -20.20 12.69
C GLU A 315 -1.57 -20.88 14.03
N PRO A 316 -1.12 -22.12 14.31
CA PRO A 316 -1.52 -22.80 15.54
C PRO A 316 -0.88 -22.24 16.81
N VAL A 317 0.35 -21.71 16.75
CA VAL A 317 1.10 -21.30 17.95
C VAL A 317 0.84 -19.83 18.33
N LEU A 318 0.80 -18.93 17.35
CA LEU A 318 0.64 -17.50 17.59
C LEU A 318 -0.82 -17.06 17.43
N MET A 319 -1.43 -17.39 16.28
CA MET A 319 -2.71 -16.77 15.90
C MET A 319 -3.92 -17.48 16.51
N ALA A 320 -3.94 -18.82 16.57
CA ALA A 320 -5.07 -19.56 17.11
C ALA A 320 -5.38 -19.24 18.59
N PRO A 321 -4.40 -19.06 19.50
CA PRO A 321 -4.65 -18.54 20.84
C PRO A 321 -5.25 -17.14 20.83
N LEU A 322 -4.65 -16.19 20.10
CA LEU A 322 -5.11 -14.81 20.02
C LEU A 322 -6.52 -14.70 19.43
N ARG A 323 -6.86 -15.48 18.41
CA ARG A 323 -8.20 -15.50 17.82
C ARG A 323 -9.25 -16.11 18.75
N ARG A 324 -8.87 -17.07 19.62
CA ARG A 324 -9.78 -17.57 20.67
C ARG A 324 -10.07 -16.49 21.71
N GLU A 325 -9.02 -15.83 22.22
CA GLU A 325 -9.16 -14.69 23.13
C GLU A 325 -10.04 -13.60 22.49
N TRP A 326 -9.79 -13.28 21.22
CA TRP A 326 -10.55 -12.30 20.47
C TRP A 326 -12.04 -12.66 20.38
N LYS A 327 -12.38 -13.93 20.11
CA LYS A 327 -13.79 -14.38 20.04
C LYS A 327 -14.53 -14.18 21.36
N GLU A 328 -13.86 -14.37 22.49
CA GLU A 328 -14.42 -14.09 23.81
C GLU A 328 -14.65 -12.58 24.03
N VAL A 329 -13.69 -11.75 23.60
CA VAL A 329 -13.80 -10.28 23.64
C VAL A 329 -14.95 -9.80 22.77
N GLN A 330 -15.09 -10.31 21.54
CA GLN A 330 -16.21 -9.99 20.64
C GLN A 330 -17.56 -10.29 21.28
N THR A 331 -17.70 -11.46 21.91
CA THR A 331 -18.94 -11.87 22.57
C THR A 331 -19.32 -10.90 23.68
N LYS A 332 -18.36 -10.52 24.54
CA LYS A 332 -18.55 -9.55 25.62
C LYS A 332 -18.85 -8.14 25.09
N ALA A 333 -18.17 -7.73 24.03
CA ALA A 333 -18.36 -6.43 23.38
C ALA A 333 -19.77 -6.31 22.79
N ILE A 334 -20.26 -7.34 22.10
CA ILE A 334 -21.62 -7.37 21.54
C ILE A 334 -22.68 -7.30 22.64
N ASP A 335 -22.55 -8.08 23.72
CA ASP A 335 -23.46 -8.00 24.87
C ASP A 335 -23.49 -6.59 25.48
N THR A 336 -22.31 -6.00 25.67
CA THR A 336 -22.16 -4.66 26.25
C THR A 336 -22.78 -3.59 25.34
N ALA A 337 -22.58 -3.70 24.02
CA ALA A 337 -23.19 -2.81 23.03
C ALA A 337 -24.72 -2.93 23.02
N ASN A 338 -25.28 -4.15 23.03
CA ASN A 338 -26.73 -4.36 23.10
C ASN A 338 -27.35 -3.75 24.38
N ARG A 339 -26.67 -3.92 25.53
CA ARG A 339 -27.07 -3.30 26.80
C ARG A 339 -26.97 -1.77 26.75
N ARG A 340 -25.94 -1.23 26.10
CA ARG A 340 -25.77 0.22 25.88
C ARG A 340 -26.94 0.77 25.06
N ASP A 341 -27.26 0.12 23.95
CA ASP A 341 -28.26 0.62 23.00
C ASP A 341 -29.67 0.53 23.59
N SER A 342 -29.92 -0.49 24.42
CA SER A 342 -31.18 -0.68 25.14
C SER A 342 -31.29 0.15 26.43
N ALA A 343 -30.25 0.87 26.85
CA ALA A 343 -30.26 1.59 28.12
C ALA A 343 -31.21 2.80 28.09
N SER A 344 -32.00 2.97 29.16
CA SER A 344 -33.02 4.01 29.26
C SER A 344 -32.50 5.40 29.64
N THR A 345 -31.29 5.49 30.21
CA THR A 345 -30.71 6.76 30.66
C THR A 345 -29.35 7.03 30.04
N GLN A 346 -29.05 8.32 29.82
CA GLN A 346 -27.77 8.73 29.23
C GLN A 346 -26.57 8.34 30.11
N SER A 347 -26.71 8.38 31.44
CA SER A 347 -25.63 7.99 32.35
C SER A 347 -25.27 6.51 32.23
N VAL A 348 -26.27 5.63 32.05
CA VAL A 348 -26.04 4.20 31.84
C VAL A 348 -25.43 3.95 30.47
N ARG A 349 -25.89 4.65 29.42
CA ARG A 349 -25.26 4.59 28.09
C ARG A 349 -23.79 4.97 28.13
N THR A 350 -23.44 6.09 28.76
CA THR A 350 -22.04 6.54 28.88
C THR A 350 -21.18 5.52 29.61
N ARG A 351 -21.68 4.96 30.73
CA ARG A 351 -20.95 3.93 31.49
C ARG A 351 -20.69 2.68 30.65
N LEU A 352 -21.69 2.17 29.95
CA LEU A 352 -21.56 0.99 29.10
C LEU A 352 -20.69 1.26 27.86
N ASN A 353 -20.71 2.46 27.32
CA ASN A 353 -19.81 2.85 26.24
C ASN A 353 -18.34 2.86 26.69
N ASN A 354 -18.06 3.33 27.91
CA ASN A 354 -16.72 3.26 28.50
C ASN A 354 -16.29 1.81 28.78
N GLU A 355 -17.20 0.98 29.30
CA GLU A 355 -16.96 -0.46 29.51
C GLU A 355 -16.62 -1.16 28.18
N LEU A 356 -17.38 -0.87 27.12
CA LEU A 356 -17.12 -1.38 25.77
C LEU A 356 -15.74 -0.96 25.25
N GLY A 357 -15.38 0.32 25.43
CA GLY A 357 -14.06 0.85 25.09
C GLY A 357 -12.93 0.13 25.84
N GLN A 358 -13.11 -0.15 27.14
CA GLN A 358 -12.13 -0.88 27.94
C GLN A 358 -11.99 -2.35 27.51
N VAL A 359 -13.09 -3.02 27.18
CA VAL A 359 -13.08 -4.42 26.73
C VAL A 359 -12.27 -4.58 25.44
N ILE A 360 -12.49 -3.71 24.46
CA ILE A 360 -11.77 -3.78 23.18
C ILE A 360 -10.34 -3.23 23.33
N GLY A 361 -10.18 -2.10 24.03
CA GLY A 361 -8.88 -1.47 24.25
C GLY A 361 -7.92 -2.38 25.02
N GLY A 362 -8.41 -3.14 25.99
CA GLY A 362 -7.60 -4.13 26.71
C GLY A 362 -7.09 -5.26 25.80
N PHE A 363 -7.85 -5.65 24.77
CA PHE A 363 -7.36 -6.62 23.79
C PHE A 363 -6.31 -6.01 22.84
N LEU A 364 -6.50 -4.76 22.42
CA LEU A 364 -5.50 -4.04 21.62
C LEU A 364 -4.18 -3.86 22.38
N GLU A 365 -4.24 -3.50 23.66
CA GLU A 365 -3.06 -3.45 24.54
C GLU A 365 -2.41 -4.83 24.66
N ARG A 366 -3.20 -5.88 24.83
CA ARG A 366 -2.72 -7.26 24.83
C ARG A 366 -2.00 -7.65 23.54
N LEU A 367 -2.51 -7.24 22.38
CA LEU A 367 -1.84 -7.46 21.08
C LEU A 367 -0.51 -6.70 21.00
N SER A 368 -0.48 -5.44 21.45
CA SER A 368 0.72 -4.59 21.40
C SER A 368 1.89 -5.12 22.24
N THR A 369 1.60 -5.96 23.24
CA THR A 369 2.60 -6.56 24.14
C THR A 369 3.09 -7.93 23.68
N VAL A 370 2.54 -8.49 22.60
CA VAL A 370 2.99 -9.77 22.04
C VAL A 370 4.42 -9.64 21.53
N ARG A 371 5.29 -10.54 21.98
CA ARG A 371 6.68 -10.63 21.51
C ARG A 371 6.89 -11.98 20.81
N VAL A 372 7.37 -11.93 19.57
CA VAL A 372 7.78 -13.09 18.80
C VAL A 372 9.30 -13.08 18.72
N LEU A 373 9.94 -14.16 19.16
CA LEU A 373 11.39 -14.33 19.11
C LEU A 373 11.72 -15.47 18.16
N ASP A 374 12.47 -15.15 17.12
CA ASP A 374 13.13 -16.13 16.26
C ASP A 374 14.65 -15.96 16.46
N PRO A 375 15.29 -16.83 17.26
CA PRO A 375 16.71 -16.72 17.59
C PRO A 375 17.63 -17.12 16.44
N ALA A 376 17.09 -17.56 15.30
CA ALA A 376 17.83 -17.96 14.10
C ALA A 376 17.11 -17.46 12.84
N CYS A 377 16.65 -16.21 12.85
CA CYS A 377 15.67 -15.70 11.89
C CYS A 377 16.13 -15.64 10.42
N GLY A 378 17.44 -15.76 10.14
CA GLY A 378 17.98 -15.72 8.79
C GLY A 378 17.53 -14.46 8.04
N SER A 379 16.72 -14.64 7.00
CA SER A 379 16.12 -13.53 6.23
C SER A 379 14.99 -12.77 6.94
N GLY A 380 14.57 -13.22 8.12
CA GLY A 380 13.50 -12.61 8.90
C GLY A 380 12.09 -12.97 8.44
N ASN A 381 11.92 -13.90 7.48
CA ASN A 381 10.61 -14.19 6.88
C ASN A 381 9.57 -14.65 7.91
N PHE A 382 9.98 -15.44 8.92
CA PHE A 382 9.09 -15.88 10.00
C PHE A 382 8.55 -14.69 10.80
N LEU A 383 9.43 -13.76 11.17
CA LEU A 383 9.09 -12.54 11.91
C LEU A 383 8.19 -11.63 11.08
N TYR A 384 8.46 -11.50 9.78
CA TYR A 384 7.65 -10.73 8.86
C TYR A 384 6.22 -11.28 8.75
N VAL A 385 6.07 -12.58 8.52
CA VAL A 385 4.75 -13.24 8.42
C VAL A 385 4.00 -13.11 9.74
N ALA A 386 4.66 -13.36 10.88
CA ALA A 386 4.06 -13.20 12.20
C ALA A 386 3.59 -11.75 12.45
N LEU A 387 4.43 -10.75 12.18
CA LEU A 387 4.07 -9.35 12.31
C LEU A 387 2.87 -8.99 11.42
N ARG A 388 2.88 -9.48 10.17
CA ARG A 388 1.78 -9.22 9.24
C ARG A 388 0.45 -9.76 9.77
N MET A 389 0.43 -10.99 10.27
CA MET A 389 -0.78 -11.60 10.81
C MET A 389 -1.26 -10.92 12.09
N LEU A 390 -0.34 -10.44 12.94
CA LEU A 390 -0.68 -9.61 14.10
C LEU A 390 -1.29 -8.27 13.69
N LEU A 391 -0.74 -7.61 12.67
CA LEU A 391 -1.30 -6.36 12.12
C LEU A 391 -2.68 -6.58 11.48
N ASP A 392 -2.86 -7.69 10.77
CA ASP A 392 -4.16 -8.04 10.18
C ASP A 392 -5.21 -8.29 11.29
N LEU A 393 -4.86 -8.95 12.40
CA LEU A 393 -5.75 -9.12 13.56
C LEU A 393 -6.01 -7.79 14.28
N TRP A 394 -4.98 -6.95 14.51
CA TRP A 394 -5.15 -5.61 15.05
C TRP A 394 -6.14 -4.78 14.21
N LYS A 395 -6.05 -4.92 12.89
CA LYS A 395 -6.95 -4.26 11.95
C LYS A 395 -8.38 -4.79 12.05
N GLU A 396 -8.55 -6.10 12.14
CA GLU A 396 -9.86 -6.73 12.37
C GLU A 396 -10.53 -6.18 13.64
N VAL A 397 -9.79 -6.11 14.75
CA VAL A 397 -10.27 -5.56 16.03
C VAL A 397 -10.65 -4.09 15.89
N SER A 398 -9.82 -3.30 15.21
CA SER A 398 -10.05 -1.87 15.00
C SER A 398 -11.30 -1.60 14.17
N ASN A 399 -11.49 -2.35 13.08
CA ASN A 399 -12.68 -2.26 12.25
C ASN A 399 -13.94 -2.68 13.04
N PHE A 400 -13.86 -3.75 13.83
CA PHE A 400 -14.96 -4.19 14.68
C PHE A 400 -15.33 -3.15 15.77
N ALA A 401 -14.36 -2.46 16.36
CA ALA A 401 -14.65 -1.33 17.25
C ALA A 401 -15.46 -0.24 16.54
N GLY A 402 -15.10 0.07 15.29
CA GLY A 402 -15.83 1.02 14.45
C GLY A 402 -17.30 0.65 14.27
N THR A 403 -17.61 -0.62 13.97
CA THR A 403 -19.00 -1.07 13.78
C THR A 403 -19.86 -0.98 15.04
N LEU A 404 -19.23 -0.98 16.22
CA LEU A 404 -19.91 -0.78 17.50
C LEU A 404 -19.99 0.70 17.90
N GLY A 405 -19.57 1.64 17.04
CA GLY A 405 -19.64 3.07 17.29
C GLY A 405 -18.56 3.61 18.24
N LEU A 406 -17.46 2.86 18.43
CA LEU A 406 -16.28 3.39 19.10
C LEU A 406 -15.40 4.18 18.12
N PRO A 407 -14.70 5.24 18.56
CA PRO A 407 -13.67 5.85 17.75
C PRO A 407 -12.55 4.84 17.47
N LEU A 408 -11.84 4.98 16.35
CA LEU A 408 -10.69 4.11 16.13
C LEU A 408 -9.66 4.36 17.22
N MET A 409 -9.21 3.24 17.78
CA MET A 409 -8.10 3.20 18.70
C MET A 409 -6.84 3.05 17.86
N LEU A 410 -6.18 4.18 17.58
CA LEU A 410 -4.86 4.22 16.95
C LEU A 410 -3.77 3.76 17.93
#